data_AF-A0A3B9AVJ9-F1
#
_entry.id   AF-A0A3B9AVJ9-F1
#
_cell.length_a   1.000
_cell.length_b   1.000
_cell.length_c   1.000
_cell.angle_alpha   90.00
_cell.angle_beta   90.00
_cell.angle_gamma   90.00
#
_symmetry.space_group_name_H-M   'P 1'
#
loop_
_entity.id
_entity.type
_entity.pdbx_description
1 polymer ?
#
loop_
_entity_poly.entity_id
_entity_poly.type
_entity_poly.pdbx_seq_one_letter_code
_entity_poly.pdbx_strand_id
1 'polypeptide(L)'
;GTDGQKMSKSYGNFIDVFLPEKELKDVINKKIVTDATPLEAPKDADNSIVYRLYKLIAPAAEADILREKLMAGGYGWGHAKKDLLGAILTRFAAERDAYRRYMDDPGALEQRLLAGAEKARATAEKTLARVRKNLGYRA
;
A
#
# COMPACT_ATOMS: atom_id res chain seq x y z
N GLY A 1 7.52 -4.17 -6.34
CA GLY A 1 7.54 -5.12 -5.23
C GLY A 1 8.77 -4.85 -4.40
N THR A 2 8.90 -5.50 -3.26
CA THR A 2 10.09 -5.41 -2.38
C THR A 2 11.38 -5.86 -3.07
N ASP A 3 11.27 -6.55 -4.20
CA ASP A 3 12.33 -7.11 -5.05
C ASP A 3 12.57 -6.32 -6.36
N GLY A 4 11.86 -5.20 -6.55
CA GLY A 4 11.95 -4.38 -7.76
C GLY A 4 11.05 -4.82 -8.93
N GLN A 5 10.43 -6.00 -8.86
CA GLN A 5 9.48 -6.48 -9.88
C GLN A 5 8.08 -5.88 -9.68
N LYS A 6 7.12 -6.24 -10.54
CA LYS A 6 5.70 -5.90 -10.31
C LYS A 6 5.28 -6.43 -8.94
N MET A 7 4.62 -5.58 -8.15
CA MET A 7 4.10 -5.98 -6.84
C MET A 7 2.93 -6.97 -7.03
N SER A 8 2.98 -8.11 -6.35
CA SER A 8 1.96 -9.15 -6.39
C SER A 8 1.90 -9.93 -5.07
N LYS A 9 0.67 -10.29 -4.65
CA LYS A 9 0.46 -11.24 -3.55
C LYS A 9 1.02 -12.62 -3.89
N SER A 10 0.87 -13.08 -5.14
CA SER A 10 1.38 -14.39 -5.58
C SER A 10 2.90 -14.49 -5.55
N TYR A 11 3.61 -13.38 -5.72
CA TYR A 11 5.07 -13.34 -5.64
C TYR A 11 5.58 -13.11 -4.21
N GLY A 12 4.69 -12.80 -3.26
CA GLY A 12 5.07 -12.49 -1.88
C GLY A 12 5.94 -11.23 -1.74
N ASN A 13 5.94 -10.35 -2.74
CA ASN A 13 6.76 -9.12 -2.79
C ASN A 13 5.94 -7.84 -2.54
N PHE A 14 4.77 -7.98 -1.93
CA PHE A 14 3.86 -6.87 -1.62
C PHE A 14 4.12 -6.28 -0.24
N ILE A 15 3.70 -5.03 -0.08
CA ILE A 15 3.72 -4.32 1.20
C ILE A 15 2.28 -4.04 1.55
N ASP A 16 1.79 -4.62 2.65
CA ASP A 16 0.49 -4.31 3.19
C ASP A 16 0.60 -3.17 4.20
N VAL A 17 0.14 -1.99 3.77
CA VAL A 17 0.18 -0.76 4.57
C VAL A 17 -0.79 -0.77 5.74
N PHE A 18 -1.59 -1.83 5.94
CA PHE A 18 -2.52 -1.98 7.06
C PHE A 18 -2.02 -2.92 8.16
N LEU A 19 -0.87 -3.59 7.97
CA LEU A 19 -0.27 -4.44 9.01
C LEU A 19 0.02 -3.66 10.31
N PRO A 20 0.05 -4.35 11.46
CA PRO A 20 0.60 -3.78 12.69
C PRO A 20 1.98 -3.19 12.44
N GLU A 21 2.30 -2.07 13.09
CA GLU A 21 3.54 -1.32 12.83
C GLU A 21 4.80 -2.19 12.90
N LYS A 22 4.87 -3.08 13.88
CA LYS A 22 5.99 -4.01 14.06
C LYS A 22 6.15 -4.96 12.87
N GLU A 23 5.05 -5.49 12.35
CA GLU A 23 5.05 -6.41 11.21
C GLU A 23 5.38 -5.68 9.91
N LEU A 24 4.81 -4.48 9.71
CA LEU A 24 5.13 -3.62 8.58
C LEU A 24 6.61 -3.25 8.56
N LYS A 25 7.17 -2.88 9.71
CA LYS A 25 8.61 -2.62 9.88
C LYS A 25 9.45 -3.83 9.48
N ASP A 26 9.04 -5.03 9.89
CA ASP A 26 9.73 -6.27 9.53
C ASP A 26 9.69 -6.54 8.02
N VAL A 27 8.56 -6.31 7.36
CA VAL A 27 8.45 -6.40 5.89
C VAL A 27 9.40 -5.41 5.23
N ILE A 28 9.35 -4.13 5.60
CA ILE A 28 10.20 -3.07 5.02
C ILE A 28 11.69 -3.40 5.23
N ASN A 29 12.08 -3.83 6.42
CA ASN A 29 13.47 -4.09 6.75
C ASN A 29 14.02 -5.35 6.08
N LYS A 30 13.28 -6.46 6.16
CA LYS A 30 13.76 -7.79 5.78
C LYS A 30 13.48 -8.13 4.33
N LYS A 31 12.41 -7.60 3.72
CA LYS A 31 11.97 -7.99 2.38
C LYS A 31 12.42 -7.03 1.29
N ILE A 32 12.60 -5.74 1.59
CA ILE A 32 13.05 -4.78 0.58
C ILE A 32 14.53 -5.03 0.26
N VAL A 33 14.79 -5.43 -0.98
CA VAL A 33 16.12 -5.70 -1.50
C VAL A 33 16.88 -4.39 -1.63
N THR A 34 18.10 -4.38 -1.11
CA THR A 34 19.07 -3.29 -1.22
C THR A 34 20.44 -3.90 -1.49
N ASP A 35 21.35 -3.13 -2.07
CA ASP A 35 22.74 -3.56 -2.24
C ASP A 35 23.55 -3.54 -0.93
N ALA A 36 24.81 -3.95 -1.02
CA ALA A 36 25.77 -4.00 0.09
C ALA A 36 26.65 -2.72 0.19
N THR A 37 26.21 -1.58 -0.35
CA THR A 37 27.01 -0.36 -0.34
C THR A 37 27.25 0.13 1.10
N PRO A 38 28.51 0.33 1.54
CA PRO A 38 28.85 0.74 2.92
C PRO A 38 28.20 2.06 3.33
N LEU A 39 27.94 2.28 4.62
CA LEU A 39 27.26 3.48 5.15
C LEU A 39 27.83 4.79 4.61
N GLU A 40 29.16 4.93 4.67
CA GLU A 40 29.88 6.16 4.28
C GLU A 40 29.82 6.44 2.78
N ALA A 41 29.68 5.41 1.94
CA ALA A 41 29.69 5.58 0.50
C ALA A 41 28.35 6.16 -0.02
N PRO A 42 28.36 7.02 -1.04
CA PRO A 42 27.16 7.42 -1.78
C PRO A 42 26.31 6.23 -2.24
N LYS A 43 24.99 6.40 -2.25
CA LYS A 43 24.02 5.42 -2.76
C LYS A 43 23.39 5.89 -4.06
N ASP A 44 23.09 4.95 -4.95
CA ASP A 44 22.26 5.21 -6.13
C ASP A 44 20.78 5.24 -5.72
N ALA A 45 20.29 6.43 -5.38
CA ALA A 45 18.91 6.63 -4.98
C ALA A 45 17.93 6.24 -6.09
N ASP A 46 18.17 6.70 -7.32
CA ASP A 46 17.21 6.60 -8.44
C ASP A 46 16.94 5.15 -8.86
N ASN A 47 17.95 4.27 -8.74
CA ASN A 47 17.78 2.83 -9.00
C ASN A 47 17.37 2.01 -7.77
N SER A 48 17.35 2.60 -6.56
CA SER A 48 16.99 1.87 -5.34
C SER A 48 15.48 1.67 -5.19
N ILE A 49 15.09 0.47 -4.75
CA ILE A 49 13.67 0.14 -4.50
C ILE A 49 13.10 0.99 -3.36
N VAL A 50 13.89 1.22 -2.31
CA VAL A 50 13.47 2.00 -1.13
C VAL A 50 13.09 3.43 -1.53
N TYR A 51 13.94 4.11 -2.30
CA TYR A 51 13.66 5.47 -2.76
C TYR A 51 12.46 5.52 -3.72
N ARG A 52 12.39 4.60 -4.68
CA ARG A 52 11.25 4.52 -5.61
C ARG A 52 9.92 4.35 -4.87
N LEU A 53 9.88 3.56 -3.80
CA LEU A 53 8.69 3.41 -2.96
C LEU A 53 8.42 4.68 -2.14
N TYR A 54 9.46 5.28 -1.55
CA TYR A 54 9.33 6.51 -0.77
C TYR A 54 8.75 7.66 -1.60
N LYS A 55 9.27 7.86 -2.81
CA LYS A 55 8.82 8.88 -3.76
C LYS A 55 7.34 8.77 -4.14
N LEU A 56 6.75 7.56 -4.09
CA LEU A 56 5.33 7.36 -4.36
C LEU A 56 4.42 7.77 -3.20
N ILE A 57 4.96 7.89 -1.98
CA ILE A 57 4.19 8.01 -0.74
C ILE A 57 4.42 9.37 -0.08
N ALA A 58 5.69 9.76 0.03
CA ALA A 58 6.09 10.98 0.69
C ALA A 58 5.83 12.22 -0.20
N PRO A 59 5.70 13.42 0.41
CA PRO A 59 5.71 14.67 -0.33
C PRO A 59 6.95 14.80 -1.23
N ALA A 60 6.81 15.44 -2.40
CA ALA A 60 7.90 15.57 -3.36
C ALA A 60 9.19 16.17 -2.76
N ALA A 61 9.04 17.21 -1.93
CA ALA A 61 10.18 17.83 -1.25
C ALA A 61 10.91 16.87 -0.29
N GLU A 62 10.19 16.01 0.43
CA GLU A 62 10.83 15.02 1.32
C GLU A 62 11.53 13.93 0.52
N ALA A 63 10.99 13.54 -0.64
CA ALA A 63 11.64 12.61 -1.55
C ALA A 63 12.97 13.19 -2.06
N ASP A 64 12.99 14.45 -2.48
CA ASP A 64 14.22 15.11 -2.93
C ASP A 64 15.27 15.17 -1.81
N ILE A 65 14.86 15.48 -0.58
CA ILE A 65 15.75 15.44 0.60
C ILE A 65 16.32 14.03 0.83
N LEU A 66 15.49 12.99 0.75
CA LEU A 66 15.96 11.61 0.91
C LEU A 66 16.96 11.22 -0.19
N ARG A 67 16.70 11.64 -1.42
CA ARG A 67 17.60 11.44 -2.56
C ARG A 67 18.96 12.07 -2.31
N GLU A 68 18.99 13.34 -1.89
CA GLU A 68 20.22 14.06 -1.57
C GLU A 68 21.01 13.38 -0.43
N LYS A 69 20.34 12.99 0.66
CA LYS A 69 20.97 12.26 1.77
C LYS A 69 21.63 10.96 1.31
N LEU A 70 20.95 10.18 0.48
CA LEU A 70 21.47 8.94 -0.09
C LEU A 70 22.71 9.19 -0.96
N MET A 71 22.67 10.22 -1.80
CA MET A 71 23.78 10.56 -2.70
C MET A 71 24.98 11.20 -1.99
N ALA A 72 24.78 11.84 -0.83
CA ALA A 72 25.86 12.47 -0.08
C ALA A 72 26.80 11.48 0.63
N GLY A 73 26.35 10.24 0.89
CA GLY A 73 27.06 9.31 1.77
C GLY A 73 26.78 9.58 3.26
N GLY A 74 27.16 8.65 4.14
CA GLY A 74 26.81 8.70 5.57
C GLY A 74 25.33 8.37 5.87
N TYR A 75 24.53 8.10 4.83
CA TYR A 75 23.12 7.72 4.93
C TYR A 75 22.89 6.30 4.39
N GLY A 76 22.69 5.35 5.30
CA GLY A 76 22.52 3.94 4.97
C GLY A 76 21.08 3.53 4.63
N TRP A 77 20.95 2.33 4.03
CA TRP A 77 19.66 1.73 3.70
C TRP A 77 18.72 1.55 4.90
N GLY A 78 19.27 1.29 6.10
CA GLY A 78 18.49 1.20 7.32
C GLY A 78 17.78 2.52 7.68
N HIS A 79 18.44 3.67 7.46
CA HIS A 79 17.82 4.97 7.68
C HIS A 79 16.72 5.24 6.63
N ALA A 80 17.00 5.01 5.35
CA ALA A 80 16.01 5.18 4.28
C ALA A 80 14.77 4.27 4.47
N LYS A 81 14.96 3.03 4.93
CA LYS A 81 13.87 2.11 5.27
C LYS A 81 13.05 2.59 6.48
N LYS A 82 13.70 3.20 7.47
CA LYS A 82 13.02 3.84 8.61
C LYS A 82 12.18 5.04 8.15
N ASP A 83 12.70 5.87 7.26
CA ASP A 83 11.95 6.99 6.69
C ASP A 83 10.74 6.51 5.89
N LEU A 84 10.90 5.46 5.08
CA LEU A 84 9.79 4.82 4.36
C LEU A 84 8.70 4.32 5.29
N LEU A 85 9.06 3.66 6.40
CA LEU A 85 8.10 3.26 7.41
C LEU A 85 7.36 4.47 7.97
N GLY A 86 8.09 5.53 8.34
CA GLY A 86 7.50 6.78 8.85
C GLY A 86 6.53 7.41 7.85
N ALA A 87 6.93 7.52 6.58
CA ALA A 87 6.08 8.06 5.52
C ALA A 87 4.80 7.24 5.33
N ILE A 88 4.87 5.91 5.37
CA ILE A 88 3.68 5.03 5.28
C ILE A 88 2.75 5.28 6.47
N LEU A 89 3.28 5.27 7.70
CA LEU A 89 2.48 5.44 8.91
C LEU A 89 1.79 6.81 8.95
N THR A 90 2.50 7.87 8.58
CA THR A 90 1.95 9.23 8.54
C THR A 90 0.94 9.39 7.40
N ARG A 91 1.28 8.96 6.18
CA ARG A 91 0.44 9.18 5.00
C ARG A 91 -0.88 8.42 5.08
N PHE A 92 -0.87 7.22 5.67
CA PHE A 92 -2.03 6.34 5.76
C PHE A 92 -2.62 6.26 7.18
N ALA A 93 -2.31 7.21 8.07
CA ALA A 93 -2.75 7.16 9.47
C ALA A 93 -4.28 7.00 9.58
N ALA A 94 -5.03 7.86 8.90
CA ALA A 94 -6.49 7.85 8.93
C ALA A 94 -7.08 6.58 8.31
N GLU A 95 -6.51 6.12 7.20
CA GLU A 95 -6.94 4.90 6.51
C GLU A 95 -6.64 3.64 7.35
N ARG A 96 -5.50 3.61 8.04
CA ARG A 96 -5.15 2.54 8.99
C ARG A 96 -6.07 2.53 10.20
N ASP A 97 -6.44 3.70 10.73
CA ASP A 97 -7.42 3.80 11.80
C ASP A 97 -8.79 3.29 11.38
N ALA A 98 -9.27 3.73 10.20
CA ALA A 98 -10.54 3.27 9.64
C ALA A 98 -10.52 1.76 9.39
N TYR A 99 -9.43 1.23 8.82
CA TYR A 99 -9.26 -0.20 8.57
C TYR A 99 -9.35 -0.99 9.88
N ARG A 100 -8.60 -0.59 10.92
CA ARG A 100 -8.62 -1.24 12.23
C ARG A 100 -10.02 -1.23 12.82
N ARG A 101 -10.71 -0.07 12.81
CA ARG A 101 -12.08 0.04 13.32
C ARG A 101 -13.05 -0.95 12.66
N TYR A 102 -12.95 -1.16 11.34
CA TYR A 102 -13.83 -2.11 10.65
C TYR A 102 -13.42 -3.58 10.85
N MET A 103 -12.14 -3.86 11.04
CA MET A 103 -11.68 -5.22 11.33
C MET A 103 -11.95 -5.64 12.78
N ASP A 104 -11.97 -4.68 13.71
CA ASP A 104 -12.33 -4.89 15.11
C ASP A 104 -13.85 -4.95 15.33
N ASP A 105 -14.65 -4.43 14.39
CA ASP A 105 -16.12 -4.52 14.38
C ASP A 105 -16.65 -5.04 13.03
N PRO A 106 -16.63 -6.38 12.83
CA PRO A 106 -17.18 -7.00 11.63
C PRO A 106 -18.68 -6.73 11.43
N GLY A 107 -19.44 -6.45 12.49
CA GLY A 107 -20.86 -6.14 12.40
C GLY A 107 -21.12 -4.80 11.73
N ALA A 108 -20.37 -3.76 12.12
CA ALA A 108 -20.42 -2.47 11.45
C ALA A 108 -19.97 -2.55 9.98
N LEU A 109 -18.97 -3.39 9.68
CA LEU A 109 -18.55 -3.66 8.30
C LEU A 109 -19.66 -4.32 7.49
N GLU A 110 -20.29 -5.37 8.01
CA GLU A 110 -21.37 -6.09 7.34
C GLU A 110 -22.58 -5.18 7.06
N GLN A 111 -22.97 -4.35 8.03
CA GLN A 111 -24.04 -3.36 7.83
C GLN A 111 -23.75 -2.40 6.67
N ARG A 112 -22.49 -1.95 6.52
CA ARG A 112 -22.06 -1.11 5.40
C ARG A 112 -22.13 -1.86 4.06
N LEU A 113 -21.71 -3.12 4.04
CA LEU A 113 -21.78 -3.98 2.86
C LEU A 113 -23.22 -4.23 2.43
N LEU A 114 -24.12 -4.57 3.37
CA LEU A 114 -25.54 -4.81 3.10
C LEU A 114 -26.23 -3.55 2.56
N ALA A 115 -25.99 -2.39 3.16
CA ALA A 115 -26.55 -1.13 2.65
C ALA A 115 -26.07 -0.81 1.21
N GLY A 116 -24.82 -1.16 0.87
CA GLY A 116 -24.30 -1.07 -0.50
C GLY A 116 -24.96 -2.07 -1.43
N ALA A 117 -25.13 -3.32 -0.99
CA ALA A 117 -25.77 -4.39 -1.73
C ALA A 117 -27.23 -4.09 -2.06
N GLU A 118 -27.99 -3.51 -1.13
CA GLU A 118 -29.37 -3.08 -1.36
C GLU A 118 -29.47 -2.02 -2.46
N LYS A 119 -28.60 -1.01 -2.43
CA LYS A 119 -28.54 0.03 -3.48
C LYS A 119 -28.15 -0.56 -4.84
N ALA A 120 -27.17 -1.46 -4.85
CA ALA A 120 -26.74 -2.14 -6.08
C ALA A 120 -27.84 -3.04 -6.65
N ARG A 121 -28.55 -3.77 -5.78
CA ARG A 121 -29.63 -4.69 -6.14
C ARG A 121 -30.75 -3.99 -6.90
N ALA A 122 -31.18 -2.81 -6.45
CA ALA A 122 -32.22 -2.04 -7.14
C ALA A 122 -31.87 -1.72 -8.60
N THR A 123 -30.59 -1.47 -8.91
CA THR A 123 -30.11 -1.24 -10.28
C THR A 123 -29.95 -2.55 -11.07
N ALA A 124 -29.43 -3.59 -10.40
CA ALA A 124 -29.23 -4.91 -11.00
C ALA A 124 -30.56 -5.56 -11.39
N GLU A 125 -31.59 -5.47 -10.56
CA GLU A 125 -32.93 -6.01 -10.82
C GLU A 125 -33.58 -5.38 -12.06
N LYS A 126 -33.49 -4.05 -12.22
CA LYS A 126 -33.98 -3.36 -13.43
C LYS A 126 -33.29 -3.86 -14.68
N THR A 127 -31.96 -4.04 -14.60
CA THR A 127 -31.17 -4.54 -15.72
C THR A 127 -31.53 -5.99 -16.05
N LEU A 128 -31.65 -6.84 -15.04
CA LEU A 128 -31.98 -8.25 -15.18
C LEU A 128 -33.41 -8.44 -15.70
N ALA A 129 -34.36 -7.62 -15.28
CA ALA A 129 -35.73 -7.63 -15.80
C ALA A 129 -35.77 -7.35 -17.31
N ARG A 130 -35.00 -6.36 -17.79
CA ARG A 130 -34.87 -6.08 -19.23
C ARG A 130 -34.24 -7.26 -19.99
N VAL A 131 -33.20 -7.87 -19.42
CA VAL A 131 -32.55 -9.06 -20.01
C VAL A 131 -33.54 -10.22 -20.08
N ARG A 132 -34.24 -10.54 -18.99
CA ARG A 132 -35.24 -11.61 -18.94
C ARG A 132 -36.35 -11.41 -19.96
N LYS A 133 -36.91 -10.19 -20.04
CA LYS A 133 -37.91 -9.81 -21.04
C LYS A 133 -37.44 -10.08 -22.47
N ASN A 134 -36.22 -9.67 -22.80
CA ASN A 134 -35.68 -9.82 -24.16
C ASN A 134 -35.30 -11.27 -24.51
N LEU A 135 -35.01 -12.11 -23.50
CA LEU A 135 -34.71 -13.53 -23.68
C LEU A 135 -35.95 -14.43 -23.58
N GLY A 136 -37.15 -13.87 -23.41
CA GLY A 136 -38.39 -14.63 -23.30
C GLY A 136 -38.58 -15.35 -21.96
N TYR A 137 -37.75 -15.05 -20.95
CA TYR A 137 -37.98 -15.53 -19.59
C TYR A 137 -39.12 -14.74 -18.96
N ARG A 138 -40.13 -15.44 -18.43
CA ARG A 138 -41.21 -14.82 -17.67
C ARG A 138 -40.62 -14.16 -16.41
N ALA A 139 -41.16 -13.00 -16.06
CA ALA A 139 -40.73 -12.21 -14.91
C ALA A 139 -40.85 -13.00 -13.61
#